data_AF-A0A2N5Z7P0-F1
#
_entry.id   AF-A0A2N5Z7P0-F1
#
_cell.length_a   1.000
_cell.length_b   1.000
_cell.length_c   1.000
_cell.angle_alpha   90.00
_cell.angle_beta   90.00
_cell.angle_gamma   90.00
#
_symmetry.space_group_name_H-M   'P 1'
#
loop_
_entity.id
_entity.type
_entity.pdbx_description
1 polymer ?
#
loop_
_entity_poly.entity_id
_entity_poly.type
_entity_poly.pdbx_seq_one_letter_code
_entity_poly.pdbx_strand_id
1 'polypeptide(L)'
;MKYSLNQIENITSGKLYGSSSCIIHAILTDSRKYFDSEYLFFAIRGMYNDGHQYISKLYNGGLRAFVVEALPEIDDYPEAGFVLVKNS
;
A
#
# COMPACT_ATOMS: atom_id res chain seq x y z
N MET A 1 5.97 -1.41 17.31
CA MET A 1 7.08 -0.83 16.52
C MET A 1 6.44 -0.12 15.33
N LYS A 2 6.88 1.09 14.96
CA LYS A 2 6.29 1.88 13.87
C LYS A 2 7.30 2.03 12.74
N TYR A 3 6.85 1.97 11.49
CA TYR A 3 7.67 2.10 10.29
C TYR A 3 7.21 3.27 9.42
N SER A 4 8.12 3.92 8.69
CA SER A 4 7.76 4.86 7.63
C SER A 4 7.80 4.19 6.26
N LEU A 5 7.13 4.76 5.26
CA LEU A 5 7.18 4.26 3.88
C LEU A 5 8.60 4.22 3.30
N ASN A 6 9.47 5.17 3.65
CA ASN A 6 10.89 5.14 3.28
C ASN A 6 11.61 3.92 3.87
N GLN A 7 11.28 3.50 5.09
CA GLN A 7 11.85 2.29 5.66
C GLN A 7 11.35 1.04 4.93
N ILE A 8 10.05 1.00 4.59
CA ILE A 8 9.47 -0.11 3.81
C ILE A 8 10.10 -0.19 2.42
N GLU A 9 10.30 0.94 1.73
CA GLU A 9 11.01 1.02 0.46
C GLU A 9 12.40 0.37 0.57
N ASN A 10 13.19 0.75 1.59
CA ASN A 10 14.52 0.20 1.80
C ASN A 10 14.50 -1.31 2.11
N ILE A 11 13.58 -1.77 2.95
CA ILE A 11 13.45 -3.19 3.32
C ILE A 11 13.05 -4.05 2.11
N THR A 12 12.13 -3.54 1.30
CA THR A 12 11.61 -4.25 0.12
C THR A 12 12.49 -4.09 -1.12
N SER A 13 13.51 -3.21 -1.07
CA SER A 13 14.25 -2.76 -2.24
C SER A 13 13.31 -2.25 -3.36
N GLY A 14 12.19 -1.65 -2.95
CA GLY A 14 11.20 -1.06 -3.83
C GLY A 14 11.54 0.38 -4.19
N LYS A 15 10.58 1.07 -4.79
CA LYS A 15 10.66 2.51 -5.04
C LYS A 15 9.39 3.20 -4.57
N LEU A 16 9.54 4.28 -3.79
CA LEU A 16 8.40 5.03 -3.27
C LEU A 16 7.87 6.06 -4.28
N TYR A 17 6.54 6.13 -4.37
CA TYR A 17 5.78 7.11 -5.15
C TYR A 17 4.66 7.72 -4.29
N GLY A 18 4.28 8.96 -4.60
CA GLY A 18 3.25 9.69 -3.87
C GLY A 18 3.72 10.18 -2.49
N SER A 19 2.82 10.17 -1.52
CA SER A 19 3.09 10.65 -0.16
C SER A 19 3.99 9.70 0.63
N SER A 20 4.96 10.25 1.36
CA SER A 20 5.85 9.49 2.26
C SER A 20 5.50 9.66 3.75
N SER A 21 4.50 10.48 4.07
CA SER A 21 4.19 10.90 5.44
C SER A 21 3.44 9.86 6.27
N CYS A 22 3.16 8.68 5.73
CA CYS A 22 2.43 7.63 6.42
C CYS A 22 3.31 6.92 7.46
N ILE A 23 2.76 6.75 8.65
CA ILE A 23 3.31 5.92 9.72
C ILE A 23 2.56 4.60 9.72
N ILE A 24 3.29 3.50 9.74
CA ILE A 24 2.77 2.14 9.60
C ILE A 24 2.95 1.40 10.92
N HIS A 25 1.87 0.85 11.48
CA HIS A 25 1.91 0.00 12.68
C HIS A 25 1.54 -1.46 12.39
N ALA A 26 0.76 -1.72 11.35
CA ALA A 26 0.28 -3.06 11.00
C ALA A 26 0.27 -3.30 9.48
N ILE A 27 0.23 -4.59 9.12
CA ILE A 27 0.16 -5.06 7.74
C ILE A 27 -1.23 -5.62 7.46
N LEU A 28 -1.78 -5.27 6.30
CA LEU A 28 -3.03 -5.77 5.76
C LEU A 28 -2.76 -6.53 4.46
N THR A 29 -3.25 -7.77 4.36
CA THR A 29 -3.20 -8.57 3.12
C THR A 29 -4.59 -8.96 2.62
N ASP A 30 -5.62 -8.80 3.44
CA ASP A 30 -7.02 -9.06 3.08
C ASP A 30 -7.80 -7.75 3.18
N SER A 31 -8.28 -7.26 2.03
CA SER A 31 -9.00 -5.99 1.89
C SER A 31 -10.36 -5.95 2.59
N ARG A 32 -10.85 -7.08 3.11
CA ARG A 32 -12.13 -7.19 3.84
C ARG A 32 -11.98 -7.04 5.35
N LYS A 33 -10.75 -7.12 5.88
CA LYS A 33 -10.52 -6.94 7.31
C LYS A 33 -10.62 -5.47 7.71
N TYR A 34 -10.87 -5.24 8.99
CA TYR A 34 -10.79 -3.91 9.58
C TYR A 34 -9.37 -3.34 9.43
N PHE A 35 -9.27 -2.04 9.19
CA PHE A 35 -8.03 -1.29 9.07
C PHE A 35 -8.24 0.15 9.56
N ASP A 36 -7.12 0.84 9.78
CA ASP A 36 -7.07 2.29 9.96
C ASP A 36 -6.00 2.90 9.04
N SER A 37 -5.78 4.20 9.14
CA SER A 37 -4.84 4.94 8.27
C SER A 37 -3.36 4.56 8.46
N GLU A 38 -3.01 3.92 9.58
CA GLU A 38 -1.65 3.48 9.90
C GLU A 38 -1.38 2.01 9.48
N TYR A 39 -2.26 1.40 8.68
CA TYR A 39 -2.02 0.08 8.07
C TYR A 39 -1.29 0.22 6.73
N LEU A 40 -0.50 -0.79 6.40
CA LEU A 40 0.12 -0.97 5.08
C LEU A 40 -0.57 -2.13 4.35
N PHE A 41 -1.17 -1.88 3.18
CA PHE A 41 -1.76 -2.94 2.37
C PHE A 41 -0.78 -3.51 1.35
N PHE A 42 -0.61 -4.82 1.33
CA PHE A 42 0.10 -5.53 0.26
C PHE A 42 -0.91 -5.99 -0.80
N ALA A 43 -0.79 -5.42 -2.00
CA ALA A 43 -1.62 -5.77 -3.14
C ALA A 43 -1.11 -7.06 -3.80
N ILE A 44 -1.26 -8.20 -3.14
CA ILE A 44 -0.77 -9.49 -3.62
C ILE A 44 -1.60 -9.97 -4.82
N ARG A 45 -0.94 -10.39 -5.90
CA ARG A 45 -1.58 -11.02 -7.05
C ARG A 45 -1.58 -12.54 -6.89
N GLY A 46 -2.77 -13.12 -6.78
CA GLY A 46 -3.00 -14.56 -6.73
C GLY A 46 -3.69 -15.10 -7.98
N MET A 47 -3.80 -16.43 -8.07
CA MET A 47 -4.45 -17.11 -9.21
C MET A 47 -5.90 -16.70 -9.45
N TYR A 48 -6.65 -16.43 -8.35
CA TYR A 48 -8.08 -16.14 -8.40
C TYR A 48 -8.43 -14.71 -7.99
N ASN A 49 -7.46 -13.93 -7.51
CA ASN A 49 -7.71 -12.62 -6.93
C ASN A 49 -6.51 -11.71 -7.13
N ASP A 50 -6.75 -10.46 -7.50
CA ASP A 50 -5.72 -9.44 -7.63
C ASP A 50 -5.96 -8.34 -6.58
N GLY A 51 -5.07 -8.26 -5.58
CA GLY A 51 -5.11 -7.26 -4.52
C GLY A 51 -5.19 -5.82 -5.02
N HIS A 52 -4.63 -5.54 -6.21
CA HIS A 52 -4.61 -4.20 -6.80
C HIS A 52 -6.01 -3.67 -7.10
N GLN A 53 -6.99 -4.57 -7.34
CA GLN A 53 -8.37 -4.19 -7.60
C GLN A 53 -9.05 -3.51 -6.40
N TYR A 54 -8.48 -3.65 -5.20
CA TYR A 54 -9.05 -3.09 -3.97
C TYR A 54 -8.44 -1.74 -3.58
N ILE A 55 -7.42 -1.25 -4.29
CA ILE A 55 -6.71 0.01 -3.94
C ILE A 55 -7.70 1.17 -3.82
N SER A 56 -8.56 1.38 -4.83
CA SER A 56 -9.55 2.47 -4.82
C SER A 56 -10.50 2.38 -3.63
N LYS A 57 -11.02 1.18 -3.34
CA LYS A 57 -11.91 0.94 -2.20
C LYS A 57 -11.21 1.23 -0.87
N LEU A 58 -10.00 0.73 -0.68
CA LEU A 58 -9.24 0.90 0.56
C LEU A 58 -8.82 2.36 0.77
N TYR A 59 -8.42 3.05 -0.30
CA TYR A 59 -8.12 4.48 -0.26
C TYR A 59 -9.35 5.29 0.15
N ASN A 60 -10.50 5.06 -0.48
CA ASN A 60 -11.75 5.72 -0.10
C ASN A 60 -12.17 5.40 1.35
N GLY A 61 -11.75 4.25 1.89
CA GLY A 61 -11.94 3.87 3.28
C GLY A 61 -10.95 4.49 4.28
N GLY A 62 -9.97 5.29 3.82
CA GLY A 62 -9.01 5.98 4.69
C GLY A 62 -7.60 5.38 4.71
N LEU A 63 -7.34 4.30 3.98
CA LEU A 63 -6.00 3.73 3.89
C LEU A 63 -5.09 4.60 3.00
N ARG A 64 -3.82 4.77 3.40
CA ARG A 64 -2.88 5.66 2.70
C ARG A 64 -1.56 4.99 2.31
N ALA A 65 -1.25 3.79 2.80
CA ALA A 65 0.02 3.14 2.53
C ALA A 65 -0.18 1.81 1.79
N PHE A 66 0.51 1.65 0.66
CA PHE A 66 0.36 0.50 -0.24
C PHE A 66 1.72 -0.03 -0.71
N VAL A 67 1.85 -1.36 -0.78
CA VAL A 67 2.90 -2.06 -1.53
C VAL A 67 2.24 -2.70 -2.75
N VAL A 68 2.77 -2.42 -3.93
CA VAL A 68 2.16 -2.81 -5.21
C VAL A 68 3.20 -3.35 -6.18
N GLU A 69 2.78 -4.24 -7.08
CA GLU A 69 3.58 -4.72 -8.22
C GLU A 69 3.37 -3.85 -9.46
N ALA A 70 2.25 -3.12 -9.52
CA ALA A 70 1.95 -2.16 -10.58
C ALA A 70 1.39 -0.87 -9.96
N LEU A 71 1.91 0.28 -10.41
CA LEU A 71 1.41 1.57 -9.98
C LEU A 71 0.01 1.83 -10.55
N PRO A 72 -0.94 2.30 -9.75
CA PRO A 72 -2.16 2.92 -10.27
C PRO A 72 -1.85 4.31 -10.83
N GLU A 73 -2.86 4.99 -11.40
CA GLU A 73 -2.77 6.43 -11.70
C GLU A 73 -2.62 7.21 -10.39
N ILE A 74 -1.38 7.55 -10.00
CA ILE A 74 -1.07 8.09 -8.67
C ILE A 74 -1.79 9.43 -8.41
N ASP A 75 -2.06 10.20 -9.46
CA ASP A 75 -2.76 11.49 -9.37
C ASP A 75 -4.20 11.35 -8.82
N ASP A 76 -4.81 10.15 -8.93
CA ASP A 76 -6.12 9.85 -8.33
C ASP A 76 -6.04 9.64 -6.80
N TYR A 77 -4.84 9.49 -6.26
CA TYR A 77 -4.57 9.13 -4.86
C TYR A 77 -3.58 10.09 -4.18
N PRO A 78 -3.85 11.41 -4.15
CA PRO A 78 -2.89 12.43 -3.71
C PRO A 78 -2.40 12.27 -2.27
N GLU A 79 -3.19 11.62 -1.40
CA GLU A 79 -2.82 11.38 -0.01
C GLU A 79 -2.07 10.06 0.22
N ALA A 80 -1.99 9.19 -0.80
CA ALA A 80 -1.45 7.85 -0.66
C ALA A 80 0.04 7.77 -1.04
N GLY A 81 0.72 6.82 -0.40
CA GLY A 81 2.06 6.39 -0.75
C GLY A 81 2.07 4.96 -1.28
N PHE A 82 2.82 4.75 -2.36
CA PHE A 82 2.94 3.47 -3.04
C PHE A 82 4.41 3.06 -3.09
N VAL A 83 4.74 1.91 -2.49
CA VAL A 83 6.04 1.25 -2.69
C VAL A 83 5.88 0.26 -3.83
N LEU A 84 6.46 0.58 -4.98
CA LEU A 84 6.50 -0.31 -6.13
C LEU A 84 7.60 -1.35 -5.95
N VAL A 85 7.23 -2.63 -5.98
CA VAL A 85 8.13 -3.78 -5.88
C VAL A 85 8.01 -4.68 -7.11
N LYS A 86 8.99 -5.54 -7.34
CA LYS A 86 8.92 -6.52 -8.45
C LYS A 86 7.92 -7.64 -8.20
N ASN A 87 7.73 -8.00 -6.92
CA ASN A 87 6.83 -9.05 -6.47
C ASN A 87 6.40 -8.74 -5.04
N SER A 88 5.11 -8.83 -4.76
CA SER A 88 4.50 -8.47 -3.47
C SER A 88 3.88 -9.65 -2.75
#